data_AF-A0A962GE62-F1
#
_entry.id   AF-A0A962GE62-F1
#
_cell.length_a   1.000
_cell.length_b   1.000
_cell.length_c   1.000
_cell.angle_alpha   90.00
_cell.angle_beta   90.00
_cell.angle_gamma   90.00
#
_symmetry.space_group_name_H-M   'P 1'
#
loop_
_entity.id
_entity.type
_entity.pdbx_description
1 polymer ?
#
loop_
_entity_poly.entity_id
_entity_poly.type
_entity_poly.pdbx_seq_one_letter_code
_entity_poly.pdbx_strand_id
1 'polypeptide(L)'
;MSQEPLYRQILGSEFAALDEPVRRFHSLQGHHRLHGRCTVNGAEHAVGRFVCAMLGLPRRISDAEFQFDLEAEPDAEIWIRHFPTRTMRSRLERLGANRLRERLGPATLTFSLDTDGGCLSM
;
A
#
# COMPACT_ATOMS: atom_id res chain seq x y z
N MET A 1 8.13 -8.42 -23.72
CA MET A 1 7.38 -7.16 -23.69
C MET A 1 7.36 -6.71 -22.23
N SER A 2 8.04 -5.62 -21.89
CA SER A 2 7.98 -5.09 -20.52
C SER A 2 6.57 -4.56 -20.29
N GLN A 3 5.81 -5.20 -19.40
CA GLN A 3 4.48 -4.72 -19.05
C GLN A 3 4.59 -3.47 -18.16
N GLU A 4 3.65 -2.55 -18.29
CA GLU A 4 3.67 -1.27 -17.58
C GLU A 4 3.30 -1.47 -16.09
N PRO A 5 3.99 -0.84 -15.11
CA PRO A 5 3.64 -0.97 -13.69
C PRO A 5 2.22 -0.48 -13.38
N LEU A 6 1.57 -1.09 -12.37
CA LEU A 6 0.18 -0.83 -12.01
C LEU A 6 -0.13 0.67 -11.84
N TYR A 7 0.67 1.37 -11.05
CA TYR A 7 0.46 2.79 -10.74
C TYR A 7 0.64 3.71 -11.95
N ARG A 8 1.48 3.32 -12.91
CA ARG A 8 1.63 4.05 -14.16
C ARG A 8 0.40 3.87 -15.06
N GLN A 9 -0.22 2.70 -15.07
CA GLN A 9 -1.50 2.48 -15.76
C GLN A 9 -2.68 3.22 -15.09
N ILE A 10 -2.60 3.50 -13.78
CA ILE A 10 -3.63 4.24 -13.05
C ILE A 10 -3.51 5.75 -13.30
N LEU A 11 -2.30 6.31 -13.15
CA LEU A 11 -2.05 7.76 -13.23
C LEU A 11 -1.77 8.27 -14.65
N GLY A 12 -1.38 7.40 -15.59
CA GLY A 12 -1.04 7.81 -16.95
C GLY A 12 0.14 8.79 -16.98
N SER A 13 -0.05 9.95 -17.61
CA SER A 13 0.98 10.99 -17.73
C SER A 13 1.44 11.56 -16.39
N GLU A 14 0.52 11.64 -15.41
CA GLU A 14 0.79 12.21 -14.09
C GLU A 14 1.80 11.37 -13.29
N PHE A 15 2.01 10.10 -13.66
CA PHE A 15 3.07 9.28 -13.07
C PHE A 15 4.46 9.92 -13.19
N ALA A 16 4.71 10.71 -14.25
CA ALA A 16 5.96 11.41 -14.42
C ALA A 16 6.13 12.59 -13.44
N ALA A 17 5.04 13.15 -12.91
CA ALA A 17 5.04 14.25 -11.96
C ALA A 17 5.45 13.83 -10.54
N LEU A 18 5.41 12.51 -10.23
CA LEU A 18 5.88 11.98 -8.94
C LEU A 18 7.37 12.23 -8.71
N ASP A 19 7.74 12.51 -7.47
CA ASP A 19 9.14 12.59 -7.05
C ASP A 19 9.86 11.26 -7.28
N GLU A 20 11.17 11.33 -7.53
CA GLU A 20 12.00 10.19 -7.94
C GLU A 20 11.89 8.97 -7.00
N PRO A 21 11.91 9.10 -5.67
CA PRO A 21 11.76 7.95 -4.78
C PRO A 21 10.40 7.26 -4.90
N VAL A 22 9.31 8.04 -5.01
CA VAL A 22 7.93 7.54 -5.12
C VAL A 22 7.75 6.85 -6.47
N ARG A 23 8.18 7.52 -7.54
CA ARG A 23 8.14 6.99 -8.91
C ARG A 23 8.95 5.71 -9.04
N ARG A 24 10.14 5.64 -8.42
CA ARG A 24 11.00 4.46 -8.43
C ARG A 24 10.34 3.28 -7.72
N PHE A 25 9.76 3.49 -6.54
CA PHE A 25 9.04 2.43 -5.81
C PHE A 25 7.88 1.88 -6.65
N HIS A 26 7.06 2.76 -7.22
CA HIS A 26 5.93 2.36 -8.06
C HIS A 26 6.32 1.93 -9.49
N SER A 27 7.62 1.85 -9.79
CA SER A 27 8.16 1.24 -11.01
C SER A 27 8.69 -0.18 -10.78
N LEU A 28 8.71 -0.67 -9.54
CA LEU A 28 9.15 -2.03 -9.21
C LEU A 28 8.20 -3.06 -9.86
N GLN A 29 8.78 -4.18 -10.30
CA GLN A 29 8.05 -5.33 -10.87
C GLN A 29 8.58 -6.64 -10.30
N GLY A 30 7.71 -7.65 -10.16
CA GLY A 30 8.05 -8.93 -9.54
C GLY A 30 8.12 -8.85 -8.02
N HIS A 31 8.91 -9.73 -7.41
CA HIS A 31 9.01 -9.86 -5.95
C HIS A 31 10.12 -9.00 -5.36
N HIS A 32 9.77 -8.14 -4.40
CA HIS A 32 10.71 -7.31 -3.65
C HIS A 32 10.50 -7.46 -2.16
N ARG A 33 11.60 -7.46 -1.39
CA ARG A 33 11.57 -7.41 0.06
C ARG A 33 12.29 -6.14 0.52
N LEU A 34 11.58 -5.33 1.30
CA LEU A 34 12.07 -4.09 1.87
C LEU A 34 12.01 -4.17 3.39
N HIS A 35 12.94 -3.47 4.03
CA HIS A 35 13.05 -3.41 5.48
C HIS A 35 13.05 -1.96 5.95
N GLY A 36 12.53 -1.73 7.15
CA GLY A 36 12.50 -0.42 7.75
C GLY A 36 12.11 -0.48 9.22
N ARG A 37 11.70 0.67 9.74
CA ARG A 37 11.18 0.82 11.09
C ARG A 37 9.79 1.45 11.04
N CYS A 38 8.92 1.07 11.96
CA CYS A 38 7.56 1.60 12.03
C CYS A 38 7.16 1.95 13.46
N THR A 39 6.29 2.94 13.58
CA THR A 39 5.51 3.22 14.79
C THR A 39 4.04 3.12 14.43
N VAL A 40 3.29 2.38 15.24
CA VAL A 40 1.83 2.25 15.10
C VAL A 40 1.21 2.87 16.33
N ASN A 41 0.42 3.94 16.14
CA ASN A 41 -0.25 4.62 17.26
C ASN A 41 -1.33 3.72 17.89
N GLY A 42 -2.06 2.96 17.06
CA GLY A 42 -3.16 2.10 17.49
C GLY A 42 -4.41 2.89 17.91
N ALA A 43 -5.50 2.17 18.18
CA ALA A 43 -6.77 2.79 18.62
C ALA A 43 -6.79 3.06 20.14
N GLU A 44 -7.21 4.27 20.52
CA GLU A 44 -7.28 4.72 21.92
C GLU A 44 -8.46 4.11 22.69
N HIS A 45 -9.60 3.92 22.02
CA HIS A 45 -10.84 3.44 22.65
C HIS A 45 -11.12 1.96 22.38
N ALA A 46 -11.91 1.33 23.26
CA ALA A 46 -12.22 -0.10 23.20
C ALA A 46 -12.93 -0.49 21.89
N VAL A 47 -13.90 0.32 21.45
CA VAL A 47 -14.61 0.10 20.17
C VAL A 47 -13.62 0.13 18.99
N GLY A 48 -12.72 1.12 18.96
CA GLY A 48 -11.69 1.21 17.92
C GLY A 48 -10.75 -0.01 17.93
N ARG A 49 -10.33 -0.47 19.11
CA ARG A 49 -9.52 -1.70 19.23
C ARG A 49 -10.24 -2.93 18.69
N PHE A 50 -11.54 -3.06 18.95
CA PHE A 50 -12.35 -4.15 18.41
C PHE A 50 -12.43 -4.11 16.88
N VAL A 51 -12.70 -2.93 16.30
CA VAL A 51 -12.69 -2.74 14.83
C VAL A 51 -11.33 -3.05 14.24
N CYS A 52 -10.24 -2.55 14.82
CA CYS A 52 -8.88 -2.87 14.39
C CYS A 52 -8.61 -4.38 14.40
N ALA A 53 -9.06 -5.09 15.44
CA ALA A 53 -8.91 -6.53 15.54
C ALA A 53 -9.69 -7.27 14.43
N MET A 54 -10.94 -6.86 14.16
CA MET A 54 -11.74 -7.44 13.07
C MET A 54 -11.10 -7.23 11.70
N LEU A 55 -10.51 -6.06 11.47
CA LEU A 55 -9.80 -5.73 10.22
C LEU A 55 -8.39 -6.32 10.16
N GLY A 56 -7.92 -6.96 11.25
CA GLY A 56 -6.57 -7.52 11.33
C GLY A 56 -5.46 -6.48 11.34
N LEU A 57 -5.73 -5.26 11.82
CA LEU A 57 -4.75 -4.19 11.98
C LEU A 57 -3.83 -4.44 13.18
N PRO A 58 -2.56 -3.97 13.12
CA PRO A 58 -1.62 -4.11 14.23
C PRO A 58 -2.05 -3.32 15.47
N ARG A 59 -1.56 -3.77 16.64
CA ARG A 59 -1.70 -3.02 17.90
C ARG A 59 -0.67 -1.88 17.94
N ARG A 60 -0.75 -1.06 19.00
CA ARG A 60 0.24 -0.01 19.26
C ARG A 60 1.64 -0.63 19.31
N ILE A 61 2.55 -0.05 18.54
CA ILE A 61 3.96 -0.45 18.42
C ILE A 61 4.78 0.84 18.44
N SER A 62 5.88 0.86 19.18
CA SER A 62 6.80 1.99 19.23
C SER A 62 8.12 1.57 18.63
N ASP A 63 8.51 2.23 17.54
CA ASP A 63 9.81 2.10 16.90
C ASP A 63 10.33 0.65 16.77
N ALA A 64 9.64 -0.16 15.96
CA ALA A 64 9.95 -1.56 15.76
C ALA A 64 10.37 -1.88 14.33
N GLU A 65 11.07 -3.00 14.15
CA GLU A 65 11.39 -3.55 12.84
C GLU A 65 10.12 -3.80 12.02
N PHE A 66 10.23 -3.49 10.73
CA PHE A 66 9.17 -3.63 9.76
C PHE A 66 9.75 -4.26 8.49
N GLN A 67 9.07 -5.30 8.01
CA GLN A 67 9.36 -5.88 6.69
C GLN A 67 8.15 -5.70 5.78
N PHE A 68 8.42 -5.37 4.53
CA PHE A 68 7.43 -5.24 3.48
C PHE A 68 7.81 -6.14 2.30
N ASP A 69 6.96 -7.10 1.97
CA ASP A 69 7.07 -7.84 0.72
C ASP A 69 6.07 -7.27 -0.30
N LEU A 70 6.57 -7.01 -1.50
CA LEU A 70 5.81 -6.57 -2.65
C LEU A 70 5.85 -7.68 -3.71
N GLU A 71 4.69 -8.14 -4.16
CA GLU A 71 4.55 -8.92 -5.39
C GLU A 71 3.89 -7.99 -6.41
N ALA A 72 4.68 -7.38 -7.30
CA ALA A 72 4.21 -6.39 -8.25
C ALA A 72 3.98 -7.00 -9.63
N GLU A 73 2.72 -7.31 -9.91
CA GLU A 73 2.26 -7.72 -11.23
C GLU A 73 1.55 -6.54 -11.93
N PRO A 74 1.48 -6.53 -13.27
CA PRO A 74 0.90 -5.41 -14.01
C PRO A 74 -0.60 -5.20 -13.77
N ASP A 75 -1.35 -6.26 -13.47
CA ASP A 75 -2.79 -6.19 -13.19
C ASP A 75 -3.09 -5.94 -11.70
N ALA A 76 -2.15 -6.31 -10.82
CA ALA A 76 -2.32 -6.18 -9.39
C ALA A 76 -0.99 -6.21 -8.63
N GLU A 77 -0.95 -5.50 -7.50
CA GLU A 77 0.11 -5.64 -6.52
C GLU A 77 -0.42 -6.38 -5.29
N ILE A 78 0.41 -7.26 -4.73
CA ILE A 78 0.16 -7.88 -3.43
C ILE A 78 1.16 -7.27 -2.45
N TRP A 79 0.62 -6.67 -1.40
CA TRP A 79 1.39 -5.99 -0.37
C TRP A 79 1.30 -6.81 0.91
N ILE A 80 2.44 -7.26 1.43
CA ILE A 80 2.52 -7.98 2.69
C ILE A 80 3.35 -7.15 3.66
N ARG A 81 2.69 -6.67 4.71
CA ARG A 81 3.29 -5.82 5.75
C ARG A 81 3.45 -6.66 7.01
N HIS A 82 4.68 -6.93 7.42
CA HIS A 82 5.00 -7.70 8.61
C HIS A 82 5.31 -6.73 9.75
N PHE A 83 4.33 -6.57 10.64
CA PHE A 83 4.51 -5.93 11.92
C PHE A 83 4.84 -6.98 12.98
N PRO A 84 5.55 -6.63 14.07
CA PRO A 84 5.88 -7.56 15.14
C PRO A 84 4.68 -8.35 15.69
N THR A 85 3.50 -7.72 15.73
CA THR A 85 2.29 -8.34 16.30
C THR A 85 1.36 -8.94 15.25
N ARG A 86 1.58 -8.66 13.96
CA ARG A 86 0.58 -8.94 12.92
C ARG A 86 1.19 -8.86 11.52
N THR A 87 0.81 -9.80 10.65
CA THR A 87 1.02 -9.67 9.21
C THR A 87 -0.28 -9.22 8.55
N MET A 88 -0.19 -8.14 7.77
CA MET A 88 -1.28 -7.66 6.93
C MET A 88 -0.97 -8.02 5.48
N ARG A 89 -1.96 -8.53 4.76
CA ARG A 89 -1.87 -8.79 3.32
C ARG A 89 -3.00 -8.06 2.62
N SER A 90 -2.67 -7.24 1.63
CA SER A 90 -3.66 -6.64 0.73
C SER A 90 -3.37 -6.93 -0.73
N ARG A 91 -4.44 -6.92 -1.54
CA ARG A 91 -4.37 -6.95 -3.01
C ARG A 91 -4.87 -5.62 -3.54
N LEU A 92 -4.02 -4.96 -4.32
CA LEU A 92 -4.24 -3.67 -4.94
C LEU A 92 -4.42 -3.90 -6.44
N GLU A 93 -5.45 -3.33 -7.05
CA GLU A 93 -5.69 -3.49 -8.48
C GLU A 93 -6.39 -2.26 -9.06
N ARG A 94 -6.18 -2.03 -10.36
CA ARG A 94 -6.76 -0.90 -11.09
C ARG A 94 -8.25 -1.13 -11.27
N LEU A 95 -9.05 -0.13 -10.88
CA LEU A 95 -10.50 -0.12 -11.12
C LEU A 95 -10.86 0.73 -12.36
N GLY A 96 -9.99 1.65 -12.77
CA GLY A 96 -10.17 2.54 -13.90
C GLY A 96 -9.08 3.60 -13.95
N ALA A 97 -9.25 4.62 -14.78
CA ALA A 97 -8.39 5.81 -14.75
C ALA A 97 -8.45 6.44 -13.36
N ASN A 98 -7.29 6.70 -12.77
CA ASN A 98 -7.12 7.33 -11.46
C ASN A 98 -7.85 6.59 -10.32
N ARG A 99 -8.23 5.32 -10.47
CA ARG A 99 -8.94 4.58 -9.40
C ARG A 99 -8.25 3.28 -9.06
N LEU A 100 -8.01 3.12 -7.76
CA LEU A 100 -7.38 1.95 -7.17
C LEU A 100 -8.38 1.27 -6.22
N ARG A 101 -8.44 -0.06 -6.26
CA ARG A 101 -9.13 -0.88 -5.27
C ARG A 101 -8.12 -1.64 -4.43
N GLU A 102 -8.23 -1.51 -3.11
CA GLU A 102 -7.48 -2.33 -2.16
C GLU A 102 -8.42 -3.27 -1.41
N ARG A 103 -8.15 -4.57 -1.46
CA ARG A 103 -8.77 -5.57 -0.58
C ARG A 103 -7.82 -5.90 0.56
N LEU A 104 -8.26 -5.67 1.79
CA LEU A 104 -7.50 -5.91 3.02
C LEU A 104 -8.39 -6.69 4.00
N GLY A 105 -8.19 -8.01 4.06
CA GLY A 105 -9.05 -8.90 4.86
C GLY A 105 -10.52 -8.73 4.46
N PRO A 106 -11.44 -8.44 5.40
CA PRO A 106 -12.86 -8.23 5.10
C PRO A 106 -13.18 -6.84 4.52
N ALA A 107 -12.22 -5.90 4.50
CA ALA A 107 -12.43 -4.55 3.99
C ALA A 107 -12.09 -4.46 2.49
N THR A 108 -12.90 -3.69 1.77
CA THR A 108 -12.58 -3.22 0.41
C THR A 108 -12.59 -1.71 0.42
N LEU A 109 -11.44 -1.11 0.11
CA LEU A 109 -11.26 0.33 0.00
C LEU A 109 -11.13 0.70 -1.48
N THR A 110 -11.65 1.86 -1.86
CA THR A 110 -11.47 2.41 -3.20
C THR A 110 -10.96 3.83 -3.08
N PHE A 111 -9.86 4.11 -3.77
CA PHE A 111 -9.16 5.38 -3.74
C PHE A 111 -9.22 6.04 -5.11
N SER A 112 -9.24 7.37 -5.11
CA SER A 112 -9.03 8.15 -6.33
C SER A 112 -7.62 8.72 -6.25
N LEU A 113 -6.72 8.23 -7.10
CA LEU A 113 -5.32 8.61 -7.05
C LEU A 113 -5.06 9.86 -7.89
N ASP A 114 -4.24 10.75 -7.35
CA ASP A 114 -3.75 11.94 -8.04
C ASP A 114 -2.29 12.20 -7.65
N THR A 115 -1.68 13.18 -8.32
CA THR A 115 -0.35 13.68 -7.95
C THR A 115 -0.44 15.12 -7.47
N ASP A 116 0.03 15.36 -6.25
CA ASP A 116 0.07 16.70 -5.66
C ASP A 116 1.49 17.04 -5.21
N GLY A 117 2.11 18.02 -5.86
CA GLY A 117 3.46 18.48 -5.51
C GLY A 117 4.53 17.38 -5.49
N GLY A 118 4.44 16.40 -6.39
CA GLY A 118 5.37 15.25 -6.43
C GLY A 118 4.97 14.07 -5.55
N CYS A 119 3.94 14.22 -4.70
CA CYS A 119 3.41 13.16 -3.85
C CYS A 119 2.29 12.38 -4.55
N LEU A 120 2.13 11.12 -4.18
CA LEU A 120 0.92 10.36 -4.48
C LEU A 120 -0.16 10.71 -3.46
N SER A 121 -1.32 11.21 -3.92
CA SER A 121 -2.47 11.53 -3.07
C SER A 121 -3.66 10.59 -3.36
N MET A 122 -4.57 10.47 -2.40
CA MET A 122 -5.72 9.55 -2.43
C MET A 122 -6.97 10.12 -1.77
#